data_AF-A0A9D1N0I2-F1
#
_entry.id   AF-A0A9D1N0I2-F1
#
_cell.length_a   1.000
_cell.length_b   1.000
_cell.length_c   1.000
_cell.angle_alpha   90.00
_cell.angle_beta   90.00
_cell.angle_gamma   90.00
#
_symmetry.space_group_name_H-M   'P 1'
#
loop_
_entity.id
_entity.type
_entity.pdbx_description
1 polymer ?
#
loop_
_entity_poly.entity_id
_entity_poly.type
_entity_poly.pdbx_seq_one_letter_code
_entity_poly.pdbx_strand_id
1 'polypeptide(L)'
;MNFNSVSNTPYNSFYNDNPYRQYGYAQMPEIAYQPVYNQPYQYMQEPPSQENPAKTLGLALFLQGISSGLERVSNWFATKLSAAKEFASHADVEKVANSMVTKNKLDVNVAYINENNKHLYSSIYGLGNALDPVAKGQNAFFVDKLKLAVAPESKPSLILHELGHAVNAKKGFTKLLQNTRRFAPFAPMALLFANRLSPNKQNGEKTFIERNAGLLGFAAFIPTIIEEGIASLRGIKAAKKVLNNPKNLNILKKNYAFALATYILSGVALGVASKQTILAEADK
;
A
#
# COMPACT_ATOMS: atom_id res chain seq x y z
N MET A 1 1.32 -39.19 -5.57
CA MET A 1 2.22 -38.72 -4.50
C MET A 1 1.69 -37.38 -4.00
N ASN A 2 1.23 -37.35 -2.75
CA ASN A 2 0.73 -36.16 -2.06
C ASN A 2 1.92 -35.31 -1.59
N PHE A 3 1.96 -34.04 -1.97
CA PHE A 3 2.80 -33.04 -1.30
C PHE A 3 1.91 -31.87 -0.88
N ASN A 4 1.32 -32.02 0.30
CA ASN A 4 0.84 -30.91 1.11
C ASN A 4 2.07 -30.25 1.76
N SER A 5 2.42 -29.04 1.37
CA SER A 5 3.26 -28.15 2.18
C SER A 5 2.54 -26.82 2.38
N VAL A 6 1.91 -26.73 3.55
CA VAL A 6 1.23 -25.55 4.08
C VAL A 6 2.29 -24.52 4.44
N SER A 7 2.49 -23.48 3.62
CA SER A 7 3.29 -22.32 3.99
C SER A 7 2.39 -21.28 4.69
N ASN A 8 2.36 -21.34 6.02
CA ASN A 8 1.74 -20.33 6.88
C ASN A 8 2.61 -19.05 6.89
N THR A 9 2.30 -18.09 6.04
CA THR A 9 2.83 -16.72 6.13
C THR A 9 1.80 -15.81 6.80
N PRO A 10 2.08 -15.27 7.99
CA PRO A 10 1.27 -14.21 8.54
C PRO A 10 1.72 -12.84 8.01
N TYR A 11 0.73 -11.97 7.80
CA TYR A 11 0.83 -10.53 7.58
C TYR A 11 0.83 -10.01 6.14
N ASN A 12 -0.38 -9.74 5.62
CA ASN A 12 -0.58 -8.84 4.49
C ASN A 12 -2.00 -8.26 4.48
N SER A 13 -2.26 -7.25 5.32
CA SER A 13 -3.56 -6.54 5.37
C SER A 13 -3.77 -5.55 4.19
N PHE A 14 -2.90 -5.55 3.19
CA PHE A 14 -3.05 -4.77 1.94
C PHE A 14 -3.02 -5.62 0.67
N TYR A 15 -3.00 -6.95 0.79
CA TYR A 15 -2.91 -7.86 -0.36
C TYR A 15 -4.04 -8.87 -0.49
N ASN A 16 -5.06 -8.84 0.38
CA ASN A 16 -6.17 -9.79 0.28
C ASN A 16 -7.36 -9.30 -0.58
N ASP A 17 -7.17 -8.24 -1.35
CA ASP A 17 -8.02 -7.86 -2.48
C ASP A 17 -7.13 -7.58 -3.70
N ASN A 18 -6.39 -8.60 -4.15
CA ASN A 18 -5.68 -8.55 -5.42
C ASN A 18 -6.56 -9.18 -6.52
N PRO A 19 -7.27 -8.39 -7.36
CA PRO A 19 -8.07 -8.93 -8.47
C PRO A 19 -7.21 -9.51 -9.62
N TYR A 20 -5.89 -9.62 -9.46
CA TYR A 20 -4.99 -10.16 -10.50
C TYR A 20 -4.57 -11.62 -10.26
N ARG A 21 -5.51 -12.45 -9.78
CA ARG A 21 -5.38 -13.92 -9.80
C ARG A 21 -6.46 -14.62 -10.61
N GLN A 22 -6.94 -14.02 -11.69
CA GLN A 22 -7.62 -14.76 -12.75
C GLN A 22 -7.76 -13.94 -14.03
N TYR A 23 -6.73 -13.93 -14.87
CA TYR A 23 -6.91 -13.59 -16.29
C TYR A 23 -6.35 -14.74 -17.12
N GLY A 24 -7.22 -15.73 -17.31
CA GLY A 24 -7.12 -16.63 -18.45
C GLY A 24 -7.38 -15.83 -19.74
N TYR A 25 -6.76 -16.29 -20.82
CA TYR A 25 -6.96 -15.80 -22.17
C TYR A 25 -8.46 -15.68 -22.50
N ALA A 26 -8.95 -14.46 -22.68
CA ALA A 26 -10.27 -14.19 -23.23
C ALA A 26 -10.09 -13.67 -24.66
N GLN A 27 -10.56 -14.46 -25.63
CA GLN A 27 -10.72 -14.05 -27.02
C GLN A 27 -11.75 -12.91 -27.09
N MET A 28 -11.43 -11.82 -27.78
CA MET A 28 -12.33 -10.70 -28.01
C MET A 28 -13.19 -10.94 -29.27
N PRO A 29 -14.46 -10.47 -29.29
CA PRO A 29 -15.28 -10.50 -30.49
C PRO A 29 -14.92 -9.36 -31.45
N GLU A 30 -15.03 -9.67 -32.74
CA GLU A 30 -14.73 -8.81 -33.88
C GLU A 30 -15.83 -7.75 -34.05
N ILE A 31 -15.46 -6.45 -34.08
CA ILE A 31 -16.36 -5.36 -34.46
C ILE A 31 -15.74 -4.61 -35.64
N ALA A 32 -16.40 -4.69 -36.78
CA ALA A 32 -15.98 -4.08 -38.04
C ALA A 32 -16.11 -2.55 -37.99
N TYR A 33 -15.04 -1.84 -38.34
CA TYR A 33 -15.04 -0.40 -38.62
C TYR A 33 -14.82 -0.16 -40.12
N GLN A 34 -15.71 0.62 -40.74
CA GLN A 34 -15.61 1.06 -42.13
C GLN A 34 -14.68 2.27 -42.27
N PRO A 35 -13.88 2.41 -43.35
CA PRO A 35 -12.95 3.52 -43.51
C PRO A 35 -13.59 4.74 -44.21
N VAL A 36 -13.29 5.94 -43.72
CA VAL A 36 -13.45 7.20 -44.45
C VAL A 36 -12.08 7.61 -44.96
N TYR A 37 -11.94 7.75 -46.29
CA TYR A 37 -10.70 8.15 -46.97
C TYR A 37 -10.43 9.65 -46.81
N ASN A 38 -9.18 10.02 -46.52
CA ASN A 38 -8.58 11.29 -46.95
C ASN A 38 -7.07 11.13 -47.23
N GLN A 39 -6.62 11.73 -48.32
CA GLN A 39 -5.31 11.61 -49.00
C GLN A 39 -4.17 12.43 -48.33
N PRO A 40 -2.89 12.18 -48.67
CA PRO A 40 -1.76 12.39 -47.76
C PRO A 40 -0.99 13.71 -47.97
N TYR A 41 -0.39 14.22 -46.89
CA TYR A 41 0.79 15.08 -46.95
C TYR A 41 2.03 14.26 -46.57
N GLN A 42 2.98 14.13 -47.48
CA GLN A 42 4.26 13.46 -47.24
C GLN A 42 5.19 14.38 -46.43
N TYR A 43 5.45 14.03 -45.18
CA TYR A 43 6.68 14.44 -44.49
C TYR A 43 7.65 13.28 -44.51
N MET A 44 8.91 13.60 -44.84
CA MET A 44 10.05 12.69 -44.86
C MET A 44 10.20 12.05 -43.47
N GLN A 45 9.83 10.77 -43.34
CA GLN A 45 9.96 10.01 -42.09
C GLN A 45 11.43 9.67 -41.89
N GLU A 46 12.07 10.21 -40.85
CA GLU A 46 13.18 9.50 -40.22
C GLU A 46 12.65 8.14 -39.75
N PRO A 47 13.41 7.04 -39.95
CA PRO A 47 12.92 5.72 -39.58
C PRO A 47 12.60 5.70 -38.08
N PRO A 48 11.43 5.15 -37.67
CA PRO A 48 11.08 5.07 -36.27
C PRO A 48 12.19 4.32 -35.55
N SER A 49 12.67 4.87 -34.43
CA SER A 49 13.70 4.24 -33.62
C SER A 49 13.18 2.86 -33.19
N GLN A 50 13.61 1.81 -33.89
CA GLN A 50 13.23 0.44 -33.56
C GLN A 50 13.70 0.16 -32.13
N GLU A 51 12.75 -0.02 -31.20
CA GLU A 51 13.07 -0.48 -29.87
C GLU A 51 13.82 -1.80 -29.96
N ASN A 52 14.99 -1.87 -29.33
CA ASN A 52 15.79 -3.07 -29.34
C ASN A 52 15.16 -4.10 -28.38
N PRO A 53 14.58 -5.21 -28.87
CA PRO A 53 13.84 -6.17 -28.03
C PRO A 53 14.72 -6.79 -26.93
N ALA A 54 16.04 -6.90 -27.16
CA ALA A 54 16.97 -7.36 -26.14
C ALA A 54 17.14 -6.36 -24.98
N LYS A 55 17.07 -5.05 -25.27
CA LYS A 55 17.10 -4.00 -24.23
C LYS A 55 15.80 -3.99 -23.42
N THR A 56 14.64 -4.19 -24.06
CA THR A 56 13.34 -4.27 -23.38
C THR A 56 13.25 -5.52 -22.50
N LEU A 57 13.63 -6.69 -23.01
CA LEU A 57 13.69 -7.94 -22.25
C LEU A 57 14.67 -7.85 -21.06
N GLY A 58 15.87 -7.28 -21.29
CA GLY A 58 16.86 -7.06 -20.23
C GLY A 58 16.33 -6.17 -19.09
N LEU A 59 15.60 -5.10 -19.45
CA LEU A 59 14.97 -4.22 -18.47
C LEU A 59 13.83 -4.93 -17.71
N ALA A 60 13.01 -5.73 -18.38
CA ALA A 60 11.94 -6.49 -17.74
C ALA A 60 12.49 -7.50 -16.72
N LEU A 61 13.54 -8.25 -17.08
CA LEU A 61 14.22 -9.19 -16.17
C LEU A 61 14.86 -8.46 -14.98
N PHE A 62 15.46 -7.30 -15.20
CA PHE A 62 16.01 -6.47 -14.14
C PHE A 62 14.93 -6.00 -13.15
N LEU A 63 13.78 -5.52 -13.65
CA LEU A 63 12.65 -5.10 -12.83
C LEU A 63 12.04 -6.26 -12.04
N GLN A 64 11.98 -7.46 -12.61
CA GLN A 64 11.57 -8.67 -11.91
C GLN A 64 12.54 -9.03 -10.76
N GLY A 65 13.84 -8.85 -10.99
CA GLY A 65 14.87 -8.99 -9.97
C GLY A 65 14.68 -7.99 -8.82
N ILE A 66 14.40 -6.72 -9.13
CA ILE A 66 14.07 -5.70 -8.11
C ILE A 66 12.83 -6.11 -7.32
N SER A 67 11.75 -6.53 -7.99
CA SER A 67 10.51 -6.95 -7.33
C SER A 67 10.76 -8.08 -6.32
N SER A 68 11.51 -9.11 -6.72
CA SER A 68 11.89 -10.23 -5.85
C SER A 68 12.75 -9.78 -4.66
N GLY A 69 13.64 -8.80 -4.87
CA GLY A 69 14.44 -8.18 -3.81
C GLY A 69 13.57 -7.40 -2.82
N LEU A 70 12.62 -6.61 -3.31
CA LEU A 70 11.69 -5.81 -2.51
C LEU A 70 10.81 -6.70 -1.62
N GLU A 71 10.34 -7.85 -2.12
CA GLU A 71 9.59 -8.82 -1.33
C GLU A 71 10.40 -9.36 -0.15
N ARG A 72 11.66 -9.74 -0.39
CA ARG A 72 12.56 -10.24 0.68
C ARG A 72 12.82 -9.19 1.74
N VAL A 73 13.07 -7.95 1.31
CA VAL A 73 13.30 -6.82 2.21
C VAL A 73 12.02 -6.51 3.01
N SER A 74 10.85 -6.49 2.36
CA SER A 74 9.56 -6.30 3.02
C SER A 74 9.28 -7.37 4.08
N ASN A 75 9.50 -8.65 3.73
CA ASN A 75 9.34 -9.77 4.66
C ASN A 75 10.28 -9.67 5.86
N TRP A 76 11.52 -9.19 5.65
CA TRP A 76 12.46 -8.96 6.75
C TRP A 76 11.94 -7.86 7.70
N PHE A 77 11.43 -6.74 7.18
CA PHE A 77 10.83 -5.69 8.01
C PHE A 77 9.59 -6.19 8.76
N ALA A 78 8.69 -6.90 8.08
CA ALA A 78 7.50 -7.48 8.68
C ALA A 78 7.84 -8.47 9.81
N THR A 79 8.88 -9.29 9.62
CA THR A 79 9.38 -10.22 10.65
C THR A 79 9.95 -9.46 11.86
N LYS A 80 10.74 -8.40 11.63
CA LYS A 80 11.29 -7.57 12.71
C LYS A 80 10.21 -6.86 13.51
N LEU A 81 9.18 -6.32 12.85
CA LEU A 81 8.03 -5.69 13.49
C LEU A 81 7.17 -6.71 14.27
N SER A 82 6.97 -7.89 13.69
CA SER A 82 6.22 -8.98 14.33
C SER A 82 6.95 -9.56 15.55
N ALA A 83 8.29 -9.57 15.54
CA ALA A 83 9.08 -10.03 16.67
C ALA A 83 9.30 -8.95 17.76
N ALA A 84 8.93 -7.70 17.50
CA ALA A 84 9.10 -6.62 18.48
C ALA A 84 8.24 -6.90 19.72
N LYS A 85 8.91 -6.99 20.89
CA LYS A 85 8.24 -7.13 22.18
C LYS A 85 7.56 -5.82 22.55
N GLU A 86 6.39 -5.93 23.17
CA GLU A 86 5.75 -4.78 23.80
C GLU A 86 6.67 -4.20 24.88
N PHE A 87 6.69 -2.87 24.98
CA PHE A 87 7.65 -2.12 25.78
C PHE A 87 6.95 -1.21 26.80
N ALA A 88 5.63 -1.02 26.69
CA ALA A 88 4.82 -0.27 27.64
C ALA A 88 3.77 -1.19 28.28
N SER A 89 3.37 -0.88 29.51
CA SER A 89 2.26 -1.59 30.15
C SER A 89 0.95 -1.30 29.41
N HIS A 90 0.02 -2.25 29.43
CA HIS A 90 -1.30 -2.05 28.81
C HIS A 90 -2.00 -0.82 29.39
N ALA A 91 -2.00 -0.68 30.72
CA ALA A 91 -2.61 0.46 31.42
C ALA A 91 -2.01 1.82 30.99
N ASP A 92 -0.69 1.91 30.80
CA ASP A 92 -0.07 3.14 30.32
C ASP A 92 -0.50 3.47 28.88
N VAL A 93 -0.57 2.45 28.03
CA VAL A 93 -1.02 2.62 26.64
C VAL A 93 -2.48 3.07 26.59
N GLU A 94 -3.37 2.45 27.37
CA GLU A 94 -4.77 2.84 27.47
C GLU A 94 -4.92 4.29 27.95
N LYS A 95 -4.12 4.71 28.94
CA LYS A 95 -4.10 6.11 29.38
C LYS A 95 -3.73 7.06 28.25
N VAL A 96 -2.75 6.70 27.41
CA VAL A 96 -2.38 7.49 26.23
C VAL A 96 -3.51 7.50 25.20
N ALA A 97 -4.08 6.32 24.88
CA ALA A 97 -5.14 6.14 23.92
C ALA A 97 -6.38 6.96 24.29
N ASN A 98 -6.84 6.85 25.55
CA ASN A 98 -7.95 7.64 26.10
C ASN A 98 -7.67 9.14 26.03
N SER A 99 -6.43 9.57 26.31
CA SER A 99 -6.04 10.97 26.13
C SER A 99 -6.15 11.42 24.67
N MET A 100 -5.75 10.58 23.70
CA MET A 100 -5.90 10.87 22.27
C MET A 100 -7.37 10.99 21.86
N VAL A 101 -8.22 10.06 22.29
CA VAL A 101 -9.66 10.06 22.00
C VAL A 101 -10.31 11.35 22.53
N THR A 102 -10.15 11.62 23.82
CA THR A 102 -10.77 12.78 24.49
C THR A 102 -10.25 14.10 23.92
N LYS A 103 -8.93 14.26 23.83
CA LYS A 103 -8.34 15.53 23.41
C LYS A 103 -8.69 15.89 21.97
N ASN A 104 -8.74 14.89 21.08
CA ASN A 104 -9.05 15.12 19.68
C ASN A 104 -10.55 15.02 19.39
N LYS A 105 -11.39 14.76 20.40
CA LYS A 105 -12.84 14.54 20.25
C LYS A 105 -13.11 13.49 19.17
N LEU A 106 -12.49 12.32 19.31
CA LEU A 106 -12.65 11.22 18.36
C LEU A 106 -13.91 10.45 18.68
N ASP A 107 -14.70 10.21 17.65
CA ASP A 107 -15.77 9.22 17.66
C ASP A 107 -15.14 7.92 17.16
N VAL A 108 -14.57 7.13 18.07
CA VAL A 108 -13.86 5.89 17.75
C VAL A 108 -13.94 4.91 18.92
N ASN A 109 -14.31 3.68 18.62
CA ASN A 109 -14.21 2.54 19.51
C ASN A 109 -12.78 1.99 19.45
N VAL A 110 -12.18 1.81 20.63
CA VAL A 110 -10.84 1.24 20.79
C VAL A 110 -11.00 -0.19 21.27
N ALA A 111 -10.38 -1.14 20.58
CA ALA A 111 -10.45 -2.55 20.94
C ALA A 111 -9.06 -3.21 20.94
N TYR A 112 -8.81 -4.00 21.98
CA TYR A 112 -7.63 -4.85 22.11
C TYR A 112 -8.04 -6.30 21.89
N ILE A 113 -7.52 -6.91 20.83
CA ILE A 113 -8.02 -8.17 20.30
C ILE A 113 -7.09 -9.32 20.71
N ASN A 114 -7.70 -10.42 21.13
CA ASN A 114 -7.06 -11.70 21.41
C ASN A 114 -7.90 -12.86 20.83
N GLU A 115 -7.44 -14.10 20.99
CA GLU A 115 -8.15 -15.27 20.47
C GLU A 115 -9.54 -15.47 21.10
N ASN A 116 -9.74 -15.00 22.33
CA ASN A 116 -10.99 -15.18 23.08
C ASN A 116 -12.08 -14.18 22.65
N ASN A 117 -11.71 -12.94 22.27
CA ASN A 117 -12.67 -11.87 21.99
C ASN A 117 -12.82 -11.53 20.50
N LYS A 118 -11.94 -12.03 19.61
CA LYS A 118 -11.99 -11.73 18.17
C LYS A 118 -13.34 -12.05 17.53
N HIS A 119 -14.00 -13.13 17.96
CA HIS A 119 -15.30 -13.55 17.41
C HIS A 119 -16.40 -12.53 17.72
N LEU A 120 -16.39 -11.95 18.92
CA LEU A 120 -17.34 -10.93 19.35
C LEU A 120 -17.22 -9.68 18.47
N TYR A 121 -16.01 -9.13 18.35
CA TYR A 121 -15.77 -7.94 17.52
C TYR A 121 -16.01 -8.21 16.04
N SER A 122 -15.67 -9.41 15.56
CA SER A 122 -15.95 -9.79 14.17
C SER A 122 -17.45 -9.79 13.88
N SER A 123 -18.26 -10.34 14.80
CA SER A 123 -19.72 -10.36 14.68
C SER A 123 -20.33 -8.96 14.76
N ILE A 124 -19.87 -8.10 15.67
CA ILE A 124 -20.42 -6.75 15.86
C ILE A 124 -20.14 -5.86 14.64
N TYR A 125 -18.94 -5.94 14.08
CA TYR A 125 -18.47 -5.02 13.05
C TYR A 125 -18.43 -5.62 11.63
N GLY A 126 -18.82 -6.89 11.47
CA GLY A 126 -18.83 -7.57 10.17
C GLY A 126 -17.42 -7.76 9.57
N LEU A 127 -16.44 -8.13 10.39
CA LEU A 127 -15.02 -8.15 9.99
C LEU A 127 -14.53 -9.51 9.48
N GLY A 128 -15.37 -10.56 9.51
CA GLY A 128 -14.99 -11.91 9.11
C GLY A 128 -13.70 -12.36 9.80
N ASN A 129 -12.71 -12.81 9.01
CA ASN A 129 -11.43 -13.29 9.53
C ASN A 129 -10.36 -12.19 9.67
N ALA A 130 -10.70 -10.90 9.47
CA ALA A 130 -9.72 -9.81 9.52
C ALA A 130 -9.08 -9.64 10.92
N LEU A 131 -9.72 -10.16 11.96
CA LEU A 131 -9.23 -10.11 13.34
C LEU A 131 -8.29 -11.27 13.71
N ASP A 132 -8.19 -12.33 12.91
CA ASP A 132 -7.24 -13.43 13.15
C ASP A 132 -5.78 -12.97 13.22
N PRO A 133 -5.25 -12.18 12.25
CA PRO A 133 -3.89 -11.68 12.36
C PRO A 133 -3.76 -10.62 13.47
N VAL A 134 -4.83 -9.91 13.85
CA VAL A 134 -4.80 -9.00 15.01
C VAL A 134 -4.61 -9.83 16.28
N ALA A 135 -5.44 -10.84 16.53
CA ALA A 135 -5.34 -11.70 17.71
C ALA A 135 -3.95 -12.33 17.91
N LYS A 136 -3.28 -12.67 16.79
CA LYS A 136 -1.92 -13.24 16.77
C LYS A 136 -0.79 -12.22 16.98
N GLY A 137 -1.09 -10.95 17.24
CA GLY A 137 -0.06 -9.91 17.41
C GLY A 137 0.63 -9.50 16.12
N GLN A 138 0.01 -9.84 14.98
CA GLN A 138 0.54 -9.57 13.66
C GLN A 138 -0.03 -8.25 13.17
N ASN A 139 -1.35 -8.00 13.34
CA ASN A 139 -2.08 -6.83 12.81
C ASN A 139 -2.53 -5.79 13.81
N ALA A 140 -2.64 -4.55 13.33
CA ALA A 140 -3.42 -3.46 13.91
C ALA A 140 -3.99 -2.62 12.76
N PHE A 141 -5.18 -2.04 12.92
CA PHE A 141 -5.78 -1.20 11.89
C PHE A 141 -6.87 -0.27 12.43
N PHE A 142 -7.14 0.79 11.68
CA PHE A 142 -8.28 1.69 11.87
C PHE A 142 -9.20 1.68 10.65
N VAL A 143 -10.51 1.60 10.88
CA VAL A 143 -11.54 1.70 9.84
C VAL A 143 -12.47 2.89 10.13
N ASP A 144 -12.34 3.95 9.32
CA ASP A 144 -13.12 5.19 9.51
C ASP A 144 -14.63 4.98 9.39
N LYS A 145 -15.07 4.09 8.50
CA LYS A 145 -16.50 3.80 8.31
C LYS A 145 -17.12 3.13 9.54
N LEU A 146 -16.35 2.28 10.22
CA LEU A 146 -16.79 1.53 11.40
C LEU A 146 -16.50 2.28 12.70
N LYS A 147 -15.77 3.40 12.63
CA LYS A 147 -15.27 4.13 13.80
C LYS A 147 -14.57 3.18 14.76
N LEU A 148 -13.72 2.29 14.24
CA LEU A 148 -13.07 1.24 15.03
C LEU A 148 -11.56 1.29 14.82
N ALA A 149 -10.82 1.39 15.91
CA ALA A 149 -9.37 1.16 15.97
C ALA A 149 -9.11 -0.13 16.74
N VAL A 150 -8.36 -1.06 16.13
CA VAL A 150 -8.02 -2.33 16.74
C VAL A 150 -6.51 -2.51 16.84
N ALA A 151 -6.08 -3.07 17.96
CA ALA A 151 -4.71 -3.49 18.20
C ALA A 151 -4.71 -4.87 18.86
N PRO A 152 -3.62 -5.64 18.78
CA PRO A 152 -3.50 -6.88 19.51
C PRO A 152 -3.36 -6.60 21.01
N GLU A 153 -3.99 -7.42 21.86
CA GLU A 153 -3.77 -7.33 23.32
C GLU A 153 -2.31 -7.60 23.71
N SER A 154 -1.58 -8.38 22.91
CA SER A 154 -0.16 -8.66 23.11
C SER A 154 0.77 -7.50 22.73
N LYS A 155 0.30 -6.52 21.94
CA LYS A 155 1.04 -5.31 21.54
C LYS A 155 0.13 -4.07 21.49
N PRO A 156 -0.42 -3.65 22.65
CA PRO A 156 -1.39 -2.56 22.71
C PRO A 156 -0.83 -1.25 22.16
N SER A 157 0.49 -1.02 22.21
CA SER A 157 1.11 0.24 21.75
C SER A 157 0.87 0.57 20.28
N LEU A 158 0.51 -0.43 19.46
CA LEU A 158 0.12 -0.22 18.06
C LEU A 158 -1.14 0.66 17.93
N ILE A 159 -2.03 0.64 18.93
CA ILE A 159 -3.27 1.43 18.91
C ILE A 159 -3.01 2.93 18.77
N LEU A 160 -1.85 3.42 19.21
CA LEU A 160 -1.52 4.85 19.16
C LEU A 160 -1.31 5.33 17.73
N HIS A 161 -0.85 4.44 16.84
CA HIS A 161 -0.74 4.70 15.41
C HIS A 161 -2.13 4.73 14.77
N GLU A 162 -2.96 3.73 15.09
CA GLU A 162 -4.34 3.63 14.59
C GLU A 162 -5.21 4.82 15.00
N LEU A 163 -5.06 5.30 16.24
CA LEU A 163 -5.68 6.55 16.68
C LEU A 163 -5.11 7.77 15.95
N GLY A 164 -3.86 7.74 15.51
CA GLY A 164 -3.29 8.72 14.59
C GLY A 164 -4.08 8.82 13.28
N HIS A 165 -4.44 7.68 12.68
CA HIS A 165 -5.32 7.62 11.51
C HIS A 165 -6.73 8.14 11.83
N ALA A 166 -7.29 7.82 12.99
CA ALA A 166 -8.59 8.34 13.40
C ALA A 166 -8.60 9.88 13.49
N VAL A 167 -7.51 10.49 13.98
CA VAL A 167 -7.37 11.95 13.96
C VAL A 167 -7.18 12.46 12.51
N ASN A 168 -6.52 11.70 11.62
CA ASN A 168 -6.33 12.10 10.22
C ASN A 168 -7.66 12.15 9.44
N ALA A 169 -8.58 11.24 9.75
CA ALA A 169 -9.87 11.08 9.09
C ALA A 169 -10.90 12.21 9.32
N LYS A 170 -10.66 13.11 10.29
CA LYS A 170 -11.65 14.13 10.68
C LYS A 170 -11.98 15.10 9.54
N LYS A 171 -11.00 15.84 9.01
CA LYS A 171 -11.19 16.82 7.91
C LYS A 171 -9.86 17.38 7.41
N GLY A 172 -9.91 18.03 6.24
CA GLY A 172 -8.81 18.79 5.68
C GLY A 172 -7.78 17.93 4.95
N PHE A 173 -6.54 18.41 4.91
CA PHE A 173 -5.44 17.81 4.15
C PHE A 173 -5.17 16.35 4.54
N THR A 174 -5.15 15.99 5.83
CA THR A 174 -4.86 14.60 6.23
C THR A 174 -5.97 13.63 5.82
N LYS A 175 -7.23 14.09 5.79
CA LYS A 175 -8.36 13.28 5.31
C LYS A 175 -8.26 13.04 3.81
N LEU A 176 -7.86 14.07 3.06
CA LEU A 176 -7.59 13.94 1.63
C LEU A 176 -6.49 12.90 1.37
N LEU A 177 -5.36 12.97 2.07
CA LEU A 177 -4.27 11.99 1.94
C LEU A 177 -4.73 10.56 2.26
N GLN A 178 -5.53 10.38 3.31
CA GLN A 178 -6.04 9.06 3.68
C GLN A 178 -7.00 8.51 2.61
N ASN A 179 -7.86 9.37 2.06
CA ASN A 179 -8.82 8.98 1.03
C ASN A 179 -8.15 8.63 -0.31
N THR A 180 -6.96 9.18 -0.62
CA THR A 180 -6.26 8.87 -1.87
C THR A 180 -5.58 7.51 -1.85
N ARG A 181 -5.32 6.92 -0.67
CA ARG A 181 -4.70 5.59 -0.51
C ARG A 181 -5.40 4.51 -1.33
N ARG A 182 -6.74 4.55 -1.40
CA ARG A 182 -7.54 3.56 -2.15
C ARG A 182 -7.30 3.60 -3.66
N PHE A 183 -6.76 4.70 -4.18
CA PHE A 183 -6.53 4.88 -5.61
C PHE A 183 -5.11 4.52 -6.04
N ALA A 184 -4.14 4.52 -5.13
CA ALA A 184 -2.75 4.23 -5.46
C ALA A 184 -2.55 2.88 -6.17
N PRO A 185 -3.22 1.77 -5.80
CA PRO A 185 -3.08 0.50 -6.51
C PRO A 185 -3.49 0.55 -7.99
N PHE A 186 -4.31 1.53 -8.39
CA PHE A 186 -4.75 1.69 -9.78
C PHE A 186 -3.78 2.51 -10.63
N ALA A 187 -2.68 3.01 -10.08
CA ALA A 187 -1.71 3.83 -10.81
C ALA A 187 -1.16 3.14 -12.08
N PRO A 188 -0.78 1.85 -12.09
CA PRO A 188 -0.30 1.19 -13.30
C PRO A 188 -1.34 1.21 -14.43
N MET A 189 -2.60 0.91 -14.11
CA MET A 189 -3.69 0.91 -15.08
C MET A 189 -4.03 2.32 -15.57
N ALA A 190 -4.09 3.30 -14.67
CA ALA A 190 -4.35 4.69 -15.02
C ALA A 190 -3.27 5.24 -15.97
N LEU A 191 -2.00 4.93 -15.69
CA LEU A 191 -0.88 5.31 -16.54
C LEU A 191 -0.94 4.60 -17.90
N LEU A 192 -1.33 3.32 -17.93
CA LEU A 192 -1.52 2.59 -19.19
C LEU A 192 -2.60 3.23 -20.06
N PHE A 193 -3.78 3.52 -19.51
CA PHE A 193 -4.87 4.18 -20.23
C PHE A 193 -4.45 5.57 -20.71
N ALA A 194 -3.82 6.37 -19.84
CA ALA A 194 -3.32 7.69 -20.22
C ALA A 194 -2.24 7.61 -21.31
N ASN A 195 -1.39 6.57 -21.30
CA ASN A 195 -0.40 6.35 -22.35
C ASN A 195 -1.04 6.03 -23.70
N ARG A 196 -2.08 5.17 -23.71
CA ARG A 196 -2.81 4.81 -24.94
C ARG A 196 -3.52 6.00 -25.59
N LEU A 197 -3.97 6.96 -24.80
CA LEU A 197 -4.62 8.17 -25.27
C LEU A 197 -3.63 9.27 -25.69
N SER A 198 -2.32 9.05 -25.56
CA SER A 198 -1.32 10.06 -25.85
C SER A 198 -1.11 10.23 -27.37
N PRO A 199 -1.22 11.46 -27.92
CA PRO A 199 -1.07 11.71 -29.35
C PRO A 199 0.35 11.41 -29.86
N ASN A 200 1.36 11.49 -28.99
CA ASN A 200 2.76 11.27 -29.36
C ASN A 200 3.09 9.83 -29.77
N LYS A 201 2.21 8.86 -29.47
CA LYS A 201 2.38 7.47 -29.90
C LYS A 201 2.37 7.33 -31.43
N GLN A 202 1.80 8.28 -32.15
CA GLN A 202 1.70 8.28 -33.61
C GLN A 202 3.04 8.57 -34.32
N ASN A 203 4.00 9.20 -33.62
CA ASN A 203 5.27 9.64 -34.21
C ASN A 203 6.45 8.69 -33.89
N GLY A 204 6.20 7.52 -33.30
CA GLY A 204 7.25 6.55 -32.95
C GLY A 204 8.15 6.94 -31.77
N GLU A 205 7.94 8.13 -31.17
CA GLU A 205 8.67 8.57 -29.99
C GLU A 205 8.04 8.08 -28.68
N LYS A 206 8.90 7.79 -27.68
CA LYS A 206 8.43 7.50 -26.33
C LYS A 206 7.66 8.66 -25.74
N THR A 207 6.45 8.40 -25.26
CA THR A 207 5.62 9.39 -24.56
C THR A 207 6.26 9.81 -23.24
N PHE A 208 5.77 10.92 -22.66
CA PHE A 208 6.15 11.33 -21.31
C PHE A 208 5.89 10.23 -20.27
N ILE A 209 4.79 9.50 -20.43
CA ILE A 209 4.39 8.42 -19.50
C ILE A 209 5.36 7.25 -19.64
N GLU A 210 5.71 6.84 -20.86
CA GLU A 210 6.68 5.77 -21.10
C GLU A 210 8.04 6.06 -20.49
N ARG A 211 8.49 7.32 -20.56
CA ARG A 211 9.75 7.76 -19.95
C ARG A 211 9.69 7.75 -18.42
N ASN A 212 8.55 8.14 -17.83
CA ASN A 212 8.44 8.45 -16.39
C ASN A 212 7.55 7.49 -15.58
N ALA A 213 7.01 6.42 -16.16
CA ALA A 213 6.03 5.53 -15.51
C ALA A 213 6.45 5.04 -14.12
N GLY A 214 7.74 4.75 -13.92
CA GLY A 214 8.26 4.36 -12.62
C GLY A 214 8.16 5.45 -11.55
N LEU A 215 8.52 6.68 -11.90
CA LEU A 215 8.43 7.83 -11.01
C LEU A 215 6.97 8.22 -10.75
N LEU A 216 6.13 8.19 -11.78
CA LEU A 216 4.70 8.48 -11.67
C LEU A 216 3.98 7.44 -10.79
N GLY A 217 4.33 6.16 -10.94
CA GLY A 217 3.82 5.09 -10.10
C GLY A 217 4.24 5.26 -8.62
N PHE A 218 5.50 5.59 -8.36
CA PHE A 218 5.96 5.92 -7.01
C PHE A 218 5.23 7.15 -6.44
N ALA A 219 5.09 8.21 -7.25
CA ALA A 219 4.45 9.46 -6.85
C ALA A 219 2.99 9.26 -6.44
N ALA A 220 2.28 8.32 -7.07
CA ALA A 220 0.92 7.95 -6.68
C ALA A 220 0.82 7.39 -5.25
N PHE A 221 1.92 6.89 -4.67
CA PHE A 221 1.98 6.37 -3.30
C PHE A 221 2.45 7.40 -2.26
N ILE A 222 2.97 8.57 -2.69
CA ILE A 222 3.45 9.62 -1.77
C ILE A 222 2.38 10.06 -0.76
N PRO A 223 1.09 10.25 -1.14
CA PRO A 223 0.06 10.59 -0.17
C PRO A 223 -0.06 9.58 0.97
N THR A 224 0.03 8.28 0.66
CA THR A 224 0.03 7.19 1.64
C THR A 224 1.22 7.31 2.59
N ILE A 225 2.44 7.51 2.07
CA ILE A 225 3.65 7.63 2.89
C ILE A 225 3.55 8.82 3.85
N ILE A 226 3.06 9.97 3.37
CA ILE A 226 2.89 11.16 4.21
C ILE A 226 1.86 10.89 5.32
N GLU A 227 0.74 10.25 4.97
CA GLU A 227 -0.35 9.96 5.92
C GLU A 227 0.09 9.00 7.04
N GLU A 228 0.78 7.91 6.68
CA GLU A 228 1.40 6.94 7.59
C GLU A 228 2.43 7.60 8.53
N GLY A 229 3.24 8.52 7.98
CA GLY A 229 4.18 9.32 8.75
C GLY A 229 3.48 10.25 9.75
N ILE A 230 2.41 10.92 9.34
CA ILE A 230 1.62 11.81 10.22
C ILE A 230 0.93 11.00 11.33
N ALA A 231 0.35 9.85 11.01
CA ALA A 231 -0.29 8.96 12.00
C ALA A 231 0.73 8.53 13.07
N SER A 232 1.92 8.08 12.63
CA SER A 232 3.04 7.73 13.49
C SER A 232 3.48 8.88 14.41
N LEU A 233 3.65 10.08 13.85
CA LEU A 233 4.05 11.27 14.62
C LEU A 233 3.02 11.66 15.67
N ARG A 234 1.72 11.49 15.38
CA ARG A 234 0.63 11.75 16.34
C ARG A 234 0.68 10.76 17.50
N GLY A 235 0.85 9.47 17.22
CA GLY A 235 1.04 8.44 18.25
C GLY A 235 2.25 8.73 19.13
N ILE A 236 3.41 9.04 18.54
CA ILE A 236 4.64 9.40 19.27
C ILE A 236 4.44 10.65 20.14
N LYS A 237 3.77 11.68 19.61
CA LYS A 237 3.52 12.94 20.34
C LYS A 237 2.58 12.73 21.53
N ALA A 238 1.61 11.84 21.41
CA ALA A 238 0.73 11.45 22.50
C ALA A 238 1.49 10.62 23.54
N ALA A 239 2.23 9.60 23.09
CA ALA A 239 3.04 8.74 23.93
C ALA A 239 4.04 9.54 24.78
N LYS A 240 4.74 10.52 24.20
CA LYS A 240 5.71 11.38 24.91
C LYS A 240 5.12 12.10 26.13
N LYS A 241 3.81 12.36 26.15
CA LYS A 241 3.15 13.11 27.24
C LYS A 241 2.77 12.24 28.43
N VAL A 242 2.75 10.92 28.25
CA VAL A 242 2.24 9.96 29.24
C VAL A 242 3.32 8.96 29.61
N LEU A 243 4.05 8.44 28.61
CA LEU A 243 5.23 7.63 28.80
C LEU A 243 6.43 8.54 29.10
N ASN A 244 6.66 8.83 30.38
CA ASN A 244 7.84 9.58 30.86
C ASN A 244 9.16 8.78 30.76
N ASN A 245 9.18 7.64 30.06
CA ASN A 245 10.37 6.79 29.88
C ASN A 245 10.99 6.99 28.48
N PRO A 246 12.17 7.62 28.37
CA PRO A 246 12.85 7.85 27.09
C PRO A 246 13.18 6.57 26.31
N LYS A 247 13.45 5.45 27.00
CA LYS A 247 13.79 4.16 26.37
C LYS A 247 12.58 3.60 25.61
N ASN A 248 11.41 3.64 26.24
CA ASN A 248 10.14 3.18 25.66
C ASN A 248 9.76 4.03 24.44
N LEU A 249 9.90 5.35 24.55
CA LEU A 249 9.64 6.25 23.43
C LEU A 249 10.57 6.01 22.23
N ASN A 250 11.83 5.65 22.47
CA ASN A 250 12.77 5.33 21.40
C ASN A 250 12.43 4.01 20.70
N ILE A 251 11.96 2.99 21.44
CA ILE A 251 11.47 1.74 20.86
C ILE A 251 10.25 2.02 19.96
N LEU A 252 9.28 2.81 20.45
CA LEU A 252 8.11 3.21 19.67
C LEU A 252 8.49 3.90 18.36
N LYS A 253 9.38 4.91 18.43
CA LYS A 253 9.88 5.63 17.25
C LYS A 253 10.53 4.70 16.25
N LYS A 254 11.36 3.76 16.72
CA LYS A 254 12.04 2.78 15.88
C LYS A 254 11.04 1.86 15.17
N ASN A 255 10.04 1.35 15.89
CA ASN A 255 9.00 0.50 15.31
C ASN A 255 8.18 1.26 14.25
N TYR A 256 7.79 2.51 14.53
CA TYR A 256 7.06 3.32 13.55
C TYR A 256 7.92 3.73 12.34
N ALA A 257 9.22 4.00 12.53
CA ALA A 257 10.13 4.23 11.43
C ALA A 257 10.28 2.98 10.54
N PHE A 258 10.32 1.80 11.15
CA PHE A 258 10.32 0.53 10.41
C PHE A 258 9.02 0.30 9.64
N ALA A 259 7.87 0.59 10.24
CA ALA A 259 6.59 0.53 9.54
C ALA A 259 6.54 1.55 8.38
N LEU A 260 7.02 2.78 8.57
CA LEU A 260 7.08 3.75 7.48
C LEU A 260 7.98 3.29 6.33
N ALA A 261 9.08 2.59 6.63
CA ALA A 261 9.96 2.04 5.61
C ALA A 261 9.26 1.00 4.72
N THR A 262 8.34 0.19 5.26
CA THR A 262 7.58 -0.77 4.43
C THR A 262 6.65 -0.04 3.45
N TYR A 263 6.10 1.11 3.83
CA TYR A 263 5.31 1.94 2.92
C TYR A 263 6.17 2.62 1.84
N ILE A 264 7.39 3.06 2.16
CA ILE A 264 8.33 3.58 1.16
C ILE A 264 8.67 2.49 0.14
N LEU A 265 8.96 1.27 0.60
CA LEU A 265 9.23 0.12 -0.26
C LEU A 265 8.02 -0.24 -1.12
N SER A 266 6.81 -0.15 -0.57
CA SER A 266 5.57 -0.34 -1.32
C SER A 266 5.39 0.69 -2.44
N GLY A 267 5.77 1.95 -2.19
CA GLY A 267 5.83 2.98 -3.23
C GLY A 267 6.83 2.65 -4.33
N VAL A 268 8.02 2.15 -3.97
CA VAL A 268 9.02 1.71 -4.97
C VAL A 268 8.47 0.54 -5.79
N ALA A 269 7.83 -0.44 -5.15
CA ALA A 269 7.19 -1.56 -5.81
C ALA A 269 6.09 -1.10 -6.80
N LEU A 270 5.28 -0.12 -6.42
CA LEU A 270 4.25 0.46 -7.30
C LEU A 270 4.87 1.17 -8.52
N GLY A 271 6.00 1.86 -8.32
CA GLY A 271 6.78 2.42 -9.41
C GLY A 271 7.29 1.35 -10.38
N VAL A 272 7.90 0.28 -9.85
CA VAL A 272 8.36 -0.86 -10.65
C VAL A 272 7.20 -1.48 -11.44
N ALA A 273 6.07 -1.76 -10.80
CA ALA A 273 4.88 -2.32 -11.43
C ALA A 273 4.32 -1.40 -12.53
N SER A 274 4.30 -0.09 -12.30
CA SER A 274 3.86 0.91 -13.29
C SER A 274 4.77 0.90 -14.52
N LYS A 275 6.09 0.82 -14.32
CA LYS A 275 7.04 0.72 -15.43
C LYS A 275 6.89 -0.60 -16.20
N GLN A 276 6.75 -1.73 -15.50
CA GLN A 276 6.54 -3.04 -16.12
C GLN A 276 5.25 -3.07 -16.96
N THR A 277 4.17 -2.49 -16.45
CA THR A 277 2.87 -2.44 -17.15
C THR A 277 2.99 -1.71 -18.49
N ILE A 278 3.73 -0.61 -18.53
CA ILE A 278 3.94 0.15 -19.78
C ILE A 278 4.86 -0.59 -20.76
N LEU A 279 5.90 -1.29 -20.28
CA LEU A 279 6.79 -2.08 -21.14
C LEU A 279 6.07 -3.27 -21.77
N ALA A 280 5.26 -4.00 -20.98
CA ALA A 280 4.50 -5.15 -21.47
C ALA A 280 3.43 -4.80 -22.52
N GLU A 281 3.04 -3.53 -22.62
CA GLU A 281 2.17 -3.01 -23.68
C GLU A 281 2.95 -2.69 -24.95
N ALA A 282 4.21 -2.25 -24.84
CA ALA A 282 5.06 -1.95 -26.00
C ALA A 282 5.51 -3.21 -26.74
N ASP A 283 5.56 -4.36 -26.06
CA ASP A 283 5.90 -5.66 -26.64
C ASP A 283 4.73 -6.36 -27.36
N LYS A 284 3.54 -5.74 -27.44
CA LYS A 284 2.34 -6.25 -28.15
C LYS A 284 2.10 -5.53 -29.46
#